data_AF-A0A2V9ULR3-F1
#
_entry.id   AF-A0A2V9ULR3-F1
#
_cell.length_a   1.000
_cell.length_b   1.000
_cell.length_c   1.000
_cell.angle_alpha   90.00
_cell.angle_beta   90.00
_cell.angle_gamma   90.00
#
_symmetry.space_group_name_H-M   'P 1'
#
loop_
_entity.id
_entity.type
_entity.pdbx_description
1 polymer ?
#
loop_
_entity_poly.entity_id
_entity_poly.type
_entity_poly.pdbx_seq_one_letter_code
_entity_poly.pdbx_strand_id
1 'polypeptide(L)'
;MKVLLALLLLTAAASAQSFVGSSSQIPDAPSEHRFWTLETKVNTGILAGLIATDAFTTQRGLDRGYREANPIMRPFVTRGIGGEAAGSALGFGASLGTVYLLHKTHHHKAERVVMRLMVGVESGVVASNLFTTR
;
A
#
# COMPACT_ATOMS: atom_id res chain seq x y z
N MET A 1 -17.01 16.22 -12.95
CA MET A 1 -17.96 15.60 -11.99
C MET A 1 -17.48 14.27 -11.41
N LYS A 2 -16.96 13.32 -12.20
CA LYS A 2 -16.50 12.00 -11.70
C LYS A 2 -15.33 12.07 -10.69
N VAL A 3 -14.37 12.97 -10.91
CA VAL A 3 -13.21 13.16 -10.00
C VAL A 3 -13.64 13.77 -8.66
N LEU A 4 -14.63 14.66 -8.69
CA LEU A 4 -15.18 15.30 -7.50
C LEU A 4 -16.00 14.30 -6.66
N LEU A 5 -16.68 13.36 -7.32
CA LEU A 5 -17.39 12.25 -6.68
C LEU A 5 -16.42 11.24 -6.03
N ALA A 6 -15.27 10.96 -6.66
CA ALA A 6 -14.24 10.07 -6.12
C ALA A 6 -13.54 10.67 -4.89
N LEU A 7 -13.27 11.99 -4.90
CA LEU A 7 -12.76 12.72 -3.74
C LEU A 7 -13.76 12.74 -2.58
N LEU A 8 -15.06 12.92 -2.87
CA LEU A 8 -16.11 12.90 -1.85
C LEU A 8 -16.29 11.52 -1.19
N LEU A 9 -16.18 10.45 -1.97
CA LEU A 9 -16.23 9.07 -1.48
C LEU A 9 -15.02 8.72 -0.61
N LEU A 10 -13.83 9.25 -0.92
CA LEU A 10 -12.63 9.08 -0.09
C LEU A 10 -12.76 9.80 1.26
N THR A 11 -13.35 11.00 1.28
CA THR A 11 -13.57 11.77 2.53
C THR A 11 -14.65 11.16 3.42
N ALA A 12 -15.69 10.55 2.84
CA ALA A 12 -16.77 9.91 3.59
C ALA A 12 -16.31 8.64 4.34
N ALA A 13 -15.36 7.89 3.76
CA ALA A 13 -14.75 6.73 4.42
C ALA A 13 -13.89 7.14 5.63
N ALA A 14 -13.23 8.30 5.58
CA ALA A 14 -12.42 8.83 6.68
C ALA A 14 -13.26 9.30 7.87
N SER A 15 -14.49 9.81 7.63
CA SER A 15 -15.42 10.22 8.70
C SER A 15 -16.20 9.06 9.34
N ALA A 16 -16.28 7.89 8.69
CA ALA A 16 -16.95 6.73 9.28
C ALA A 16 -16.13 6.10 10.43
N GLN A 17 -14.81 6.32 10.46
CA GLN A 17 -13.96 5.87 11.57
C GLN A 17 -14.20 6.62 12.89
N SER A 18 -14.83 7.81 12.86
CA SER A 18 -15.15 8.56 14.08
C SER A 18 -16.40 8.07 14.84
N PHE A 19 -17.22 7.19 14.27
CA PHE A 19 -18.48 6.75 14.91
C PHE A 19 -18.41 5.43 15.68
N VAL A 20 -17.30 4.68 15.57
CA VAL A 20 -17.11 3.39 16.26
C VAL A 20 -16.36 3.53 17.59
N GLY A 21 -15.96 4.75 17.97
CA GLY A 21 -15.01 5.00 19.07
C GLY A 21 -15.58 5.45 20.42
N SER A 22 -16.89 5.43 20.65
CA SER A 22 -17.48 5.88 21.93
C SER A 22 -18.01 4.71 22.75
N SER A 23 -17.13 3.78 23.13
CA SER A 23 -17.35 2.97 24.33
C SER A 23 -16.50 3.57 25.45
N SER A 24 -17.11 3.87 26.59
CA SER A 24 -16.40 4.32 27.79
C SER A 24 -15.52 3.18 28.29
N GLN A 25 -14.28 3.11 27.81
CA GLN A 25 -13.29 2.16 28.32
C GLN A 25 -12.60 2.77 29.53
N ILE A 26 -12.66 2.05 30.65
CA ILE A 26 -11.72 2.16 31.76
C ILE A 26 -10.30 2.15 31.13
N PRO A 27 -9.35 2.99 31.58
CA PRO A 27 -8.01 2.98 30.98
C PRO A 27 -7.43 1.58 31.15
N ASP A 28 -7.37 0.83 30.06
CA ASP A 28 -6.61 -0.41 30.02
C ASP A 28 -5.18 -0.06 30.48
N ALA A 29 -4.66 -0.82 31.46
CA ALA A 29 -3.25 -0.77 31.80
C ALA A 29 -2.43 -0.79 30.50
N PRO A 30 -1.37 0.03 30.35
CA PRO A 30 -0.81 0.39 29.04
C PRO A 30 -0.67 -0.85 28.17
N SER A 31 -1.64 -1.05 27.28
CA SER A 31 -1.68 -2.25 26.48
C SER A 31 -0.55 -2.10 25.48
N GLU A 32 0.43 -2.99 25.58
CA GLU A 32 1.60 -2.99 24.71
C GLU A 32 1.12 -2.89 23.26
N HIS A 33 1.50 -1.80 22.58
CA HIS A 33 1.05 -1.56 21.21
C HIS A 33 1.58 -2.68 20.32
N ARG A 34 0.68 -3.54 19.81
CA ARG A 34 1.06 -4.67 18.95
C ARG A 34 1.12 -4.24 17.49
N PHE A 35 2.13 -4.70 16.77
CA PHE A 35 2.27 -4.43 15.33
C PHE A 35 1.11 -5.00 14.52
N TRP A 36 0.79 -6.28 14.75
CA TRP A 36 -0.23 -7.01 13.99
C TRP A 36 -1.66 -6.75 14.49
N THR A 37 -2.08 -5.49 14.42
CA THR A 37 -3.49 -5.10 14.58
C THR A 37 -4.32 -5.53 13.37
N LEU A 38 -5.66 -5.49 13.49
CA LEU A 38 -6.54 -5.70 12.35
C LEU A 38 -6.27 -4.68 11.23
N GLU A 39 -6.04 -3.41 11.59
CA GLU A 39 -5.70 -2.35 10.63
C GLU A 39 -4.41 -2.67 9.86
N THR A 40 -3.35 -3.07 10.57
CA THR A 40 -2.07 -3.43 9.93
C THR A 40 -2.23 -4.63 9.00
N LYS A 41 -3.00 -5.65 9.40
CA LYS A 41 -3.27 -6.83 8.55
C LYS A 41 -4.03 -6.47 7.29
N VAL A 42 -5.10 -5.67 7.41
CA VAL A 42 -5.90 -5.22 6.27
C VAL A 42 -5.05 -4.39 5.31
N ASN A 43 -4.33 -3.38 5.82
CA ASN A 43 -3.47 -2.54 4.98
C ASN A 43 -2.36 -3.36 4.31
N THR A 44 -1.80 -4.36 5.01
CA THR A 44 -0.78 -5.25 4.44
C THR A 44 -1.35 -6.07 3.29
N GLY A 45 -2.55 -6.61 3.45
CA GLY A 45 -3.26 -7.33 2.39
C GLY A 45 -3.57 -6.45 1.19
N ILE A 46 -4.03 -5.20 1.42
CA ILE A 46 -4.27 -4.22 0.36
C ILE A 46 -2.96 -3.92 -0.38
N LEU A 47 -1.88 -3.63 0.34
CA LEU A 47 -0.58 -3.35 -0.27
C LEU A 47 -0.07 -4.52 -1.11
N ALA A 48 -0.17 -5.75 -0.60
CA ALA A 48 0.20 -6.95 -1.35
C ALA A 48 -0.63 -7.12 -2.63
N GLY A 49 -1.94 -6.90 -2.56
CA GLY A 49 -2.83 -6.96 -3.71
C GLY A 49 -2.54 -5.89 -4.76
N LEU A 50 -2.22 -4.66 -4.32
CA LEU A 50 -1.82 -3.58 -5.20
C LEU A 50 -0.50 -3.90 -5.93
N ILE A 51 0.54 -4.32 -5.20
CA ILE A 51 1.83 -4.70 -5.80
C ILE A 51 1.67 -5.87 -6.79
N ALA A 52 0.83 -6.87 -6.46
CA ALA A 52 0.57 -7.97 -7.38
C ALA A 52 -0.16 -7.50 -8.66
N THR A 53 -1.08 -6.54 -8.52
CA THR A 53 -1.77 -5.93 -9.66
C THR A 53 -0.80 -5.11 -10.50
N ASP A 54 0.09 -4.34 -9.87
CA ASP A 54 1.13 -3.56 -10.54
C ASP A 54 2.09 -4.45 -11.33
N ALA A 55 2.53 -5.55 -10.71
CA ALA A 55 3.38 -6.54 -11.37
C ALA A 55 2.70 -7.14 -12.62
N PHE A 56 1.42 -7.46 -12.52
CA PHE A 56 0.65 -7.99 -13.63
C PHE A 56 0.49 -6.97 -14.77
N THR A 57 0.11 -5.73 -14.47
CA THR A 57 -0.06 -4.68 -15.48
C THR A 57 1.28 -4.29 -16.10
N THR A 58 2.36 -4.25 -15.31
CA THR A 58 3.72 -4.00 -15.79
C THR A 58 4.17 -5.06 -16.78
N GLN A 59 4.10 -6.35 -16.42
CA GLN A 59 4.47 -7.43 -17.35
C GLN A 59 3.61 -7.40 -18.64
N ARG A 60 2.29 -7.19 -18.50
CA ARG A 60 1.40 -7.02 -19.67
C ARG A 60 1.79 -5.82 -20.54
N GLY A 61 2.23 -4.73 -19.94
CA GLY A 61 2.71 -3.53 -20.63
C GLY A 61 4.01 -3.80 -21.39
N LEU A 62 4.96 -4.48 -20.75
CA LEU A 62 6.23 -4.88 -21.37
C LEU A 62 5.99 -5.81 -22.58
N ASP A 63 5.07 -6.77 -22.46
CA ASP A 63 4.67 -7.66 -23.57
C ASP A 63 4.08 -6.89 -24.77
N ARG A 64 3.53 -5.69 -24.53
CA ARG A 64 3.00 -4.78 -25.55
C ARG A 64 4.03 -3.76 -26.05
N GLY A 65 5.30 -3.88 -25.62
CA GLY A 65 6.39 -3.01 -26.05
C GLY A 65 6.52 -1.70 -25.25
N TYR A 66 5.79 -1.55 -24.13
CA TYR A 66 6.05 -0.43 -23.23
C TYR A 66 7.41 -0.58 -22.55
N ARG A 67 7.94 0.56 -22.10
CA ARG A 67 9.19 0.63 -21.36
C ARG A 67 8.87 0.96 -19.91
N GLU A 68 9.31 0.12 -18.99
CA GLU A 68 9.18 0.38 -17.55
C GLU A 68 9.71 1.77 -17.21
N ALA A 69 8.89 2.65 -16.63
CA ALA A 69 9.26 4.04 -16.37
C ALA A 69 10.19 4.15 -15.16
N ASN A 70 10.00 3.31 -14.14
CA ASN A 70 10.79 3.30 -12.93
C ASN A 70 12.19 2.71 -13.18
N PRO A 71 13.27 3.51 -13.15
CA PRO A 71 14.61 3.02 -13.44
C PRO A 71 15.13 2.02 -12.39
N ILE A 72 14.59 2.06 -11.17
CA ILE A 72 14.96 1.14 -10.08
C ILE A 72 14.36 -0.24 -10.32
N MET A 73 13.10 -0.30 -10.77
CA MET A 73 12.40 -1.56 -11.03
C MET A 73 12.72 -2.16 -12.40
N ARG A 74 13.07 -1.32 -13.38
CA ARG A 74 13.44 -1.76 -14.74
C ARG A 74 14.38 -2.97 -14.80
N PRO A 75 15.54 -3.03 -14.09
CA PRO A 75 16.42 -4.20 -14.15
C PRO A 75 15.77 -5.49 -13.63
N PHE A 76 14.73 -5.41 -12.80
CA PHE A 76 14.00 -6.56 -12.30
C PHE A 76 12.95 -7.00 -13.32
N VAL A 77 12.02 -6.10 -13.65
CA VAL A 77 10.82 -6.43 -14.43
C VAL A 77 11.12 -6.84 -15.87
N THR A 78 12.22 -6.36 -16.47
CA THR A 78 12.63 -6.75 -17.83
C THR A 78 13.27 -8.14 -17.90
N ARG A 79 13.42 -8.85 -16.77
CA ARG A 79 13.91 -10.24 -16.71
C ARG A 79 12.76 -11.26 -16.64
N GLY A 80 11.55 -10.84 -17.03
CA GLY A 80 10.34 -11.65 -16.99
C GLY A 80 9.79 -11.85 -15.57
N ILE A 81 8.85 -12.79 -15.45
CA ILE A 81 8.06 -13.02 -14.21
C ILE A 81 8.94 -13.26 -12.98
N GLY A 82 10.06 -13.97 -13.10
CA GLY A 82 10.97 -14.20 -11.97
C GLY A 82 11.64 -12.91 -11.47
N GLY A 83 12.05 -12.05 -12.40
CA GLY A 83 12.61 -10.74 -12.08
C GLY A 83 11.57 -9.81 -11.48
N GLU A 84 10.37 -9.77 -12.07
CA GLU A 84 9.20 -9.06 -11.52
C GLU A 84 8.94 -9.47 -10.06
N ALA A 85 8.75 -10.78 -9.81
CA ALA A 85 8.48 -11.29 -8.47
C ALA A 85 9.57 -10.92 -7.47
N ALA A 86 10.85 -10.97 -7.87
CA ALA A 86 11.95 -10.54 -7.02
C ALA A 86 11.88 -9.04 -6.71
N GLY A 87 11.64 -8.20 -7.71
CA GLY A 87 11.47 -6.76 -7.53
C GLY A 87 10.29 -6.43 -6.61
N SER A 88 9.11 -7.02 -6.87
CA SER A 88 7.90 -6.85 -6.06
C SER A 88 8.13 -7.29 -4.61
N ALA A 89 8.78 -8.43 -4.39
CA ALA A 89 9.08 -8.93 -3.05
C ALA A 89 10.02 -7.99 -2.29
N LEU A 90 11.04 -7.44 -2.97
CA LEU A 90 11.95 -6.44 -2.38
C LEU A 90 11.21 -5.15 -2.02
N GLY A 91 10.38 -4.62 -2.92
CA GLY A 91 9.60 -3.40 -2.67
C GLY A 91 8.60 -3.58 -1.53
N PHE A 92 7.86 -4.69 -1.52
CA PHE A 92 6.93 -5.04 -0.45
C PHE A 92 7.63 -5.22 0.89
N GLY A 93 8.74 -5.99 0.90
CA GLY A 93 9.53 -6.26 2.09
C GLY A 93 10.13 -4.98 2.68
N ALA A 94 10.67 -4.09 1.83
CA ALA A 94 11.19 -2.79 2.26
C ALA A 94 10.08 -1.91 2.85
N SER A 95 8.90 -1.91 2.24
CA SER A 95 7.74 -1.15 2.73
C SER A 95 7.28 -1.64 4.11
N LEU A 96 6.99 -2.94 4.26
CA LEU A 96 6.59 -3.50 5.56
C LEU A 96 7.71 -3.42 6.60
N GLY A 97 8.96 -3.62 6.18
CA GLY A 97 10.13 -3.51 7.04
C GLY A 97 10.28 -2.10 7.61
N THR A 98 10.04 -1.07 6.81
CA THR A 98 10.04 0.33 7.27
C THR A 98 8.95 0.57 8.30
N VAL A 99 7.73 0.09 8.06
CA VAL A 99 6.60 0.21 9.00
C VAL A 99 6.90 -0.55 10.30
N TYR A 100 7.47 -1.74 10.21
CA TYR A 100 7.89 -2.53 11.37
C TYR A 100 9.03 -1.88 12.15
N LEU A 101 9.98 -1.23 11.48
CA LEU A 101 11.06 -0.50 12.15
C LEU A 101 10.50 0.70 12.93
N LEU A 102 9.57 1.44 12.36
CA LEU A 102 8.87 2.53 13.05
C LEU A 102 8.11 2.03 14.28
N HIS A 103 7.46 0.87 14.15
CA HIS A 103 6.82 0.20 15.26
C HIS A 103 7.81 -0.14 16.39
N LYS A 104 8.92 -0.82 16.04
CA LYS A 104 9.96 -1.25 16.98
C LYS A 104 10.67 -0.08 17.67
N THR A 105 10.72 1.08 17.02
CA THR A 105 11.31 2.30 17.56
C THR A 105 10.27 3.21 18.24
N HIS A 106 9.07 2.70 18.51
CA HIS A 106 7.99 3.39 19.22
C HIS A 106 7.40 4.63 18.51
N HIS A 107 7.60 4.76 17.20
CA HIS A 107 7.05 5.82 16.37
C HIS A 107 5.65 5.47 15.82
N HIS A 108 4.70 5.11 16.69
CA HIS A 108 3.40 4.54 16.30
C HIS A 108 2.51 5.44 15.44
N LYS A 109 2.64 6.77 15.57
CA LYS A 109 1.96 7.70 14.67
C LYS A 109 2.56 7.65 13.26
N ALA A 110 3.89 7.63 13.17
CA ALA A 110 4.59 7.55 11.89
C ALA A 110 4.35 6.19 11.21
N GLU A 111 4.36 5.09 11.97
CA GLU A 111 3.99 3.75 11.49
C GLU A 111 2.67 3.77 10.72
N ARG A 112 1.60 4.31 11.33
CA ARG A 112 0.27 4.39 10.68
C ARG A 112 0.27 5.29 9.45
N VAL A 113 0.92 6.46 9.53
CA VAL A 113 0.98 7.40 8.41
C VAL A 113 1.74 6.78 7.24
N VAL A 114 2.91 6.19 7.49
CA VAL A 114 3.73 5.55 6.47
C VAL A 114 2.99 4.39 5.82
N MET A 115 2.34 3.52 6.60
CA MET A 115 1.57 2.40 6.03
C MET A 115 0.47 2.89 5.06
N ARG A 116 -0.28 3.92 5.46
CA ARG A 116 -1.35 4.51 4.62
C ARG A 116 -0.78 5.22 3.39
N LEU A 117 0.37 5.89 3.52
CA LEU A 117 1.05 6.52 2.40
C LEU A 117 1.52 5.49 1.37
N MET A 118 2.09 4.36 1.81
CA MET A 118 2.51 3.29 0.88
C MET A 118 1.33 2.72 0.11
N VAL A 119 0.21 2.43 0.78
CA VAL A 119 -1.04 2.01 0.13
C VAL A 119 -1.53 3.06 -0.87
N GLY A 120 -1.52 4.34 -0.49
CA GLY A 120 -2.01 5.44 -1.33
C GLY A 120 -1.15 5.67 -2.58
N VAL A 121 0.17 5.66 -2.43
CA VAL A 121 1.12 5.79 -3.55
C VAL A 121 0.96 4.62 -4.51
N GLU A 122 0.97 3.39 -4.01
CA GLU A 122 0.85 2.19 -4.84
C GLU A 122 -0.49 2.16 -5.58
N SER A 123 -1.59 2.57 -4.92
CA SER A 123 -2.90 2.72 -5.57
C SER A 123 -2.86 3.67 -6.76
N GLY A 124 -2.12 4.78 -6.64
CA GLY A 124 -1.93 5.75 -7.72
C GLY A 124 -1.14 5.18 -8.89
N VAL A 125 -0.07 4.43 -8.60
CA VAL A 125 0.76 3.74 -9.61
C VAL A 125 -0.07 2.70 -10.35
N VAL A 126 -0.76 1.81 -9.63
CA VAL A 126 -1.64 0.79 -10.21
C VAL A 126 -2.73 1.41 -11.08
N ALA A 127 -3.37 2.48 -10.62
CA ALA A 127 -4.38 3.19 -11.40
C ALA A 127 -3.79 3.74 -12.71
N SER A 128 -2.62 4.38 -12.64
CA SER A 128 -1.91 4.88 -13.82
C SER A 128 -1.62 3.75 -14.81
N ASN A 129 -1.04 2.65 -14.33
CA ASN A 129 -0.72 1.49 -15.16
C ASN A 129 -1.97 0.90 -15.80
N LEU A 130 -3.07 0.76 -15.06
CA LEU A 130 -4.33 0.24 -15.61
C LEU A 130 -4.90 1.13 -16.71
N PHE A 131 -4.74 2.46 -16.64
CA PHE A 131 -5.16 3.36 -17.73
C PHE A 131 -4.25 3.27 -18.95
N THR A 132 -2.96 3.01 -18.76
CA THR A 132 -1.98 2.88 -19.85
C THR A 132 -2.04 1.50 -20.53
N THR A 133 -2.34 0.42 -19.79
CA THR A 133 -2.28 -0.97 -20.29
C THR A 133 -3.63 -1.58 -20.68
N ARG A 134 -4.71 -0.79 -20.70
CA ARG A 134 -5.99 -1.22 -21.32
C ARG A 134 -5.81 -1.33 -22.83
#